data_AF-A0A257TB32-F1
#
_entry.id   AF-A0A257TB32-F1
#
_cell.length_a   1.000
_cell.length_b   1.000
_cell.length_c   1.000
_cell.angle_alpha   90.00
_cell.angle_beta   90.00
_cell.angle_gamma   90.00
#
_symmetry.space_group_name_H-M   'P 1'
#
loop_
_entity.id
_entity.type
_entity.pdbx_description
1 polymer ?
#
loop_
_entity_poly.entity_id
_entity_poly.type
_entity_poly.pdbx_seq_one_letter_code
_entity_poly.pdbx_strand_id
1 'polypeptide(L)'
;EVLLRKDIRRHSTTRRTLTRFIAAILIAVSIEGLMLVFKFALDAPQHLWLAVVLLLAAAALMVALGAYVYLGARAEVLLLQHKDQRQEDS
;
A
#
# COMPACT_ATOMS: atom_id res chain seq x y z
N GLU A 1 -10.64 30.14 -23.53
CA GLU A 1 -10.35 29.80 -22.10
C GLU A 1 -11.54 29.03 -21.53
N VAL A 2 -11.39 28.21 -20.48
CA VAL A 2 -12.46 27.39 -19.81
C VAL A 2 -12.42 25.86 -20.02
N LEU A 3 -11.35 25.23 -20.52
CA LEU A 3 -11.26 23.74 -20.44
C LEU A 3 -9.86 23.19 -20.19
N LEU A 4 -9.17 23.57 -19.09
CA LEU A 4 -8.01 22.78 -18.64
C LEU A 4 -7.57 23.07 -17.20
N ARG A 5 -8.42 22.77 -16.21
CA ARG A 5 -8.01 22.78 -14.78
C ARG A 5 -8.51 21.57 -13.97
N LYS A 6 -8.90 20.46 -14.62
CA LYS A 6 -9.71 19.43 -13.95
C LYS A 6 -9.20 17.99 -14.00
N ASP A 7 -7.91 17.72 -14.28
CA ASP A 7 -7.37 16.35 -14.19
C ASP A 7 -6.53 16.04 -12.95
N ILE A 8 -5.96 17.06 -12.29
CA ILE A 8 -5.02 16.84 -11.18
C ILE A 8 -5.72 16.35 -9.90
N ARG A 9 -6.98 16.76 -9.67
CA ARG A 9 -7.74 16.40 -8.47
C ARG A 9 -8.28 14.96 -8.46
N ARG A 10 -8.29 14.26 -9.61
CA ARG A 10 -8.80 12.88 -9.72
C ARG A 10 -7.75 11.83 -9.32
N HIS A 11 -6.49 12.23 -9.22
CA HIS A 11 -5.39 11.33 -8.86
C HIS A 11 -5.32 11.00 -7.36
N SER A 12 -5.71 11.91 -6.46
CA SER A 12 -5.59 11.70 -5.00
C SER A 12 -6.60 10.65 -4.46
N THR A 13 -7.87 10.75 -4.84
CA THR A 13 -8.92 9.79 -4.42
C THR A 13 -8.67 8.39 -4.98
N THR A 14 -8.16 8.30 -6.22
CA THR A 14 -7.81 7.04 -6.85
C THR A 14 -6.69 6.32 -6.09
N ARG A 15 -5.63 7.05 -5.67
CA ARG A 15 -4.55 6.45 -4.85
C ARG A 15 -5.07 5.87 -3.55
N ARG A 16 -5.95 6.57 -2.83
CA ARG A 16 -6.47 6.08 -1.53
C ARG A 16 -7.27 4.79 -1.67
N THR A 17 -8.13 4.69 -2.69
CA THR A 17 -8.91 3.47 -2.96
C THR A 17 -8.00 2.32 -3.39
N LEU A 18 -7.02 2.60 -4.26
CA LEU A 18 -6.09 1.59 -4.77
C LEU A 18 -5.20 1.03 -3.66
N THR A 19 -4.69 1.87 -2.75
CA THR A 19 -3.95 1.42 -1.56
C THR A 19 -4.80 0.49 -0.69
N ARG A 20 -6.08 0.83 -0.45
CA ARG A 20 -6.99 -0.02 0.34
C ARG A 20 -7.25 -1.35 -0.35
N PHE A 21 -7.38 -1.36 -1.66
CA PHE A 21 -7.54 -2.57 -2.46
C PHE A 21 -6.30 -3.48 -2.35
N ILE A 22 -5.09 -2.93 -2.52
CA ILE A 22 -3.85 -3.70 -2.36
C ILE A 22 -3.69 -4.21 -0.92
N ALA A 23 -4.02 -3.39 0.08
CA ALA A 23 -3.99 -3.82 1.48
C ALA A 23 -4.89 -5.04 1.74
N ALA A 24 -6.11 -5.05 1.16
CA ALA A 24 -7.01 -6.19 1.28
C ALA A 24 -6.46 -7.46 0.61
N ILE A 25 -5.82 -7.33 -0.57
CA ILE A 25 -5.13 -8.44 -1.23
C ILE A 25 -4.00 -8.99 -0.34
N LEU A 26 -3.19 -8.12 0.27
CA LEU A 26 -2.12 -8.54 1.17
C LEU A 26 -2.65 -9.30 2.39
N ILE A 27 -3.78 -8.88 2.95
CA ILE A 27 -4.45 -9.60 4.05
C ILE A 27 -4.87 -10.99 3.59
N ALA A 28 -5.51 -11.11 2.42
CA ALA A 28 -5.92 -12.41 1.88
C ALA A 28 -4.73 -13.34 1.63
N VAL A 29 -3.66 -12.83 1.00
CA VAL A 29 -2.41 -13.59 0.77
C VAL A 29 -1.74 -14.00 2.08
N SER A 30 -1.81 -13.14 3.11
CA SER A 30 -1.25 -13.47 4.44
C SER A 30 -2.00 -14.61 5.11
N ILE A 31 -3.34 -14.61 5.01
CA ILE A 31 -4.18 -15.68 5.55
C ILE A 31 -3.92 -16.99 4.78
N GLU A 32 -3.83 -16.91 3.45
CA GLU A 32 -3.51 -18.07 2.60
C GLU A 32 -2.13 -18.66 2.96
N GLY A 33 -1.12 -17.80 3.14
CA GLY A 33 0.21 -18.21 3.56
C GLY A 33 0.22 -18.89 4.93
N LEU A 34 -0.58 -18.40 5.87
CA LEU A 34 -0.72 -19.02 7.19
C LEU A 34 -1.40 -20.40 7.11
N MET A 35 -2.47 -20.53 6.29
CA MET A 35 -3.08 -21.84 6.01
C MET A 35 -2.06 -22.82 5.42
N LEU A 36 -1.20 -22.34 4.51
CA LEU A 36 -0.17 -23.15 3.87
C LEU A 36 0.89 -23.63 4.87
N VAL A 37 1.26 -22.79 5.84
CA VAL A 37 2.14 -23.19 6.96
C VAL A 37 1.49 -24.33 7.74
N PHE A 38 0.22 -24.23 8.12
CA PHE A 38 -0.46 -25.29 8.86
C PHE A 38 -0.57 -26.58 8.03
N LYS A 39 -0.89 -26.46 6.73
CA LYS A 39 -0.96 -27.59 5.81
C LYS A 39 0.39 -28.33 5.75
N PHE A 40 1.49 -27.62 5.52
CA PHE A 40 2.81 -28.26 5.41
C PHE A 40 3.37 -28.71 6.76
N ALA A 41 3.04 -28.03 7.86
CA ALA A 41 3.46 -28.45 9.19
C ALA A 41 2.88 -29.81 9.58
N LEU A 42 1.65 -30.13 9.15
CA LEU A 42 0.98 -31.39 9.47
C LEU A 42 1.28 -32.51 8.48
N ASP A 43 1.32 -32.19 7.18
CA ASP A 43 1.23 -33.21 6.12
C ASP A 43 2.56 -33.47 5.39
N ALA A 44 3.44 -32.46 5.29
CA ALA A 44 4.70 -32.56 4.54
C ALA A 44 5.72 -31.48 4.95
N PRO A 45 6.41 -31.65 6.09
CA PRO A 45 7.29 -30.62 6.66
C PRO A 45 8.48 -30.25 5.74
N GLN A 46 8.84 -31.13 4.80
CA GLN A 46 9.84 -30.86 3.76
C GLN A 46 9.51 -29.63 2.88
N HIS A 47 8.23 -29.26 2.74
CA HIS A 47 7.78 -28.10 1.96
C HIS A 47 7.52 -26.85 2.82
N LEU A 48 7.74 -26.92 4.14
CA LEU A 48 7.47 -25.82 5.06
C LEU A 48 8.23 -24.54 4.69
N TRP A 49 9.45 -24.68 4.15
CA TRP A 49 10.28 -23.56 3.73
C TRP A 49 9.58 -22.67 2.68
N LEU A 50 8.80 -23.25 1.77
CA LEU A 50 8.05 -22.51 0.75
C LEU A 50 7.00 -21.60 1.39
N ALA A 51 6.29 -22.09 2.39
CA ALA A 51 5.30 -21.31 3.13
C ALA A 51 5.96 -20.19 3.95
N VAL A 52 7.13 -20.45 4.55
CA VAL A 52 7.90 -19.42 5.26
C VAL A 52 8.37 -18.32 4.31
N VAL A 53 8.90 -18.67 3.13
CA VAL A 53 9.31 -17.69 2.12
C VAL A 53 8.11 -16.88 1.62
N LEU A 54 6.95 -17.50 1.44
CA LEU A 54 5.73 -16.79 1.07
C LEU A 54 5.30 -15.79 2.15
N LEU A 55 5.35 -16.19 3.42
CA LEU A 55 5.05 -15.27 4.54
C LEU A 55 6.05 -14.12 4.64
N LEU A 56 7.35 -14.39 4.44
CA LEU A 56 8.37 -13.34 4.39
C LEU A 56 8.14 -12.38 3.22
N ALA A 57 7.77 -12.89 2.05
CA ALA A 57 7.44 -12.07 0.90
C ALA A 57 6.20 -11.20 1.16
N ALA A 58 5.15 -11.77 1.77
CA ALA A 58 3.95 -11.02 2.16
C ALA A 58 4.26 -9.92 3.19
N ALA A 59 5.10 -10.21 4.17
CA ALA A 59 5.57 -9.23 5.15
C ALA A 59 6.40 -8.10 4.49
N ALA A 60 7.31 -8.45 3.58
CA ALA A 60 8.09 -7.47 2.82
C ALA A 60 7.19 -6.56 1.97
N LEU A 61 6.18 -7.13 1.29
CA LEU A 61 5.18 -6.36 0.54
C LEU A 61 4.35 -5.45 1.45
N MET A 62 4.00 -5.90 2.65
CA MET A 62 3.29 -5.09 3.64
C MET A 62 4.13 -3.88 4.08
N VAL A 63 5.42 -4.08 4.35
CA VAL A 63 6.35 -2.99 4.68
C VAL A 63 6.52 -2.04 3.49
N ALA A 64 6.68 -2.56 2.27
CA ALA A 64 6.79 -1.76 1.07
C ALA A 64 5.54 -0.91 0.81
N LEU A 65 4.35 -1.48 1.02
CA LEU A 65 3.08 -0.74 0.94
C LEU A 65 3.01 0.35 2.02
N GLY A 66 3.41 0.04 3.26
CA GLY A 66 3.48 1.01 4.34
C GLY A 66 4.39 2.19 4.01
N ALA A 67 5.58 1.92 3.47
CA ALA A 67 6.50 2.95 3.00
C ALA A 67 5.87 3.79 1.86
N TYR A 68 5.28 3.16 0.85
CA TYR A 68 4.62 3.87 -0.26
C TYR A 68 3.51 4.82 0.24
N VAL A 69 2.71 4.39 1.22
CA VAL A 69 1.67 5.22 1.84
C VAL A 69 2.27 6.38 2.63
N TYR A 70 3.32 6.11 3.41
CA TYR A 70 4.01 7.13 4.19
C TYR A 70 4.61 8.24 3.31
N LEU A 71 5.32 7.86 2.25
CA LEU A 71 5.87 8.81 1.28
C LEU A 71 4.76 9.59 0.57
N GLY A 72 3.65 8.93 0.23
CA GLY A 72 2.47 9.57 -0.35
C GLY A 72 1.88 10.65 0.56
N ALA A 73 1.70 10.35 1.84
CA ALA A 73 1.18 11.30 2.81
C ALA A 73 2.13 12.48 3.04
N ARG A 74 3.45 12.22 3.12
CA ARG A 74 4.49 13.27 3.23
C ARG A 74 4.45 14.24 2.05
N ALA A 75 4.29 13.75 0.82
CA ALA A 75 4.19 14.59 -0.37
C ALA A 75 2.94 15.49 -0.36
N GLU A 76 1.80 14.97 0.11
CA GLU A 76 0.57 15.76 0.26
C GLU A 76 0.73 16.87 1.31
N VAL A 77 1.38 16.60 2.44
CA VAL A 77 1.64 17.61 3.49
C VAL A 77 2.53 18.75 2.98
N LEU A 78 3.61 18.42 2.25
CA LEU A 78 4.53 19.43 1.70
C LEU A 78 3.85 20.35 0.67
N LEU A 79 2.94 19.80 -0.14
CA LEU A 79 2.17 20.58 -1.11
C LEU A 79 1.14 21.51 -0.45
N LEU A 80 0.53 21.08 0.66
CA LEU A 80 -0.41 21.92 1.42
C LEU A 80 0.31 23.11 2.08
N GLN A 81 1.49 22.88 2.68
CA GLN A 81 2.29 23.95 3.29
C GLN A 81 2.69 25.06 2.29
N HIS A 82 3.09 24.69 1.07
CA HIS A 82 3.42 25.68 0.02
C HIS A 82 2.21 26.50 -0.44
N LYS A 83 1.00 25.96 -0.29
CA LYS A 83 -0.21 26.65 -0.74
C LYS A 83 -0.68 27.69 0.27
N ASP A 84 -0.54 27.43 1.57
CA ASP A 84 -0.88 28.39 2.64
C ASP A 84 0.07 29.60 2.62
N GLN A 85 1.38 29.41 2.43
CA GLN A 85 2.35 30.51 2.35
C GLN A 85 2.08 31.49 1.20
N ARG A 86 1.62 31.00 0.04
CA ARG A 86 1.25 31.86 -1.09
C ARG A 86 -0.04 32.65 -0.86
N GLN A 87 -0.86 32.25 0.10
CA GLN A 87 -2.14 32.87 0.40
C GLN A 87 -2.03 33.92 1.51
N GLU A 88 -0.98 33.87 2.35
CA GLU A 88 -0.64 34.92 3.32
C GLU A 88 0.12 36.12 2.70
N ASP A 89 0.84 35.91 1.59
CA ASP A 89 1.60 36.95 0.88
C ASP A 89 0.77 37.76 -0.16
N SER A 90 -0.55 37.54 -0.27
CA SER A 90 -1.46 38.24 -1.21
C SER A 90 -2.60 38.95 -0.48
#